data_AF-A0A8T6NTI4-F1
#
_entry.id   AF-A0A8T6NTI4-F1
#
_cell.length_a   1.000
_cell.length_b   1.000
_cell.length_c   1.000
_cell.angle_alpha   90.00
_cell.angle_beta   90.00
_cell.angle_gamma   90.00
#
_symmetry.space_group_name_H-M   'P 1'
#
loop_
_entity.id
_entity.type
_entity.pdbx_description
1 polymer ?
#
loop_
_entity_poly.entity_id
_entity_poly.type
_entity_poly.pdbx_seq_one_letter_code
_entity_poly.pdbx_strand_id
1 'polypeptide(L)'
;MTVEQARGAITRGDRAAAKRYVQDALRVNPDSIDAWQMAVELATPGPERERAQAGLQRALDKQGLSAPPPMTMPQPVVVQQTTKDYLLEAVLTALLYWVGAGIVGLVANILWLNQANRFQREGVPVRNKGCLQAVLYVHLAFIAIGVLTLCVLVLIPLLLGVLGAAAG
;
A
#
# COMPACT_ATOMS: atom_id res chain seq x y z
N MET A 1 26.45 -30.68 14.74
CA MET A 1 25.15 -30.94 14.09
C MET A 1 24.65 -29.62 13.57
N THR A 2 24.48 -29.56 12.25
CA THR A 2 24.94 -28.44 11.43
C THR A 2 23.82 -27.46 11.07
N VAL A 3 24.22 -26.24 10.73
CA VAL A 3 23.39 -25.21 10.10
C VAL A 3 22.60 -25.77 8.89
N GLU A 4 23.08 -26.84 8.27
CA GLU A 4 22.39 -27.59 7.21
C GLU A 4 21.06 -28.22 7.67
N GLN A 5 20.99 -28.73 8.90
CA GLN A 5 19.74 -29.26 9.46
C GLN A 5 18.70 -28.15 9.65
N ALA A 6 19.16 -26.95 10.06
CA ALA A 6 18.32 -25.76 10.12
C ALA A 6 17.81 -25.35 8.73
N ARG A 7 18.69 -25.32 7.71
CA ARG A 7 18.30 -25.06 6.32
C ARG A 7 17.27 -26.06 5.81
N GLY A 8 17.47 -27.35 6.07
CA GLY A 8 16.51 -28.39 5.72
C GLY A 8 15.15 -28.25 6.43
N ALA A 9 15.12 -27.70 7.65
CA ALA A 9 13.87 -27.40 8.34
C ALA A 9 13.15 -26.19 7.74
N ILE A 10 13.89 -25.15 7.32
CA ILE A 10 13.33 -23.99 6.60
C ILE A 10 12.68 -24.43 5.28
N THR A 11 13.33 -25.29 4.49
CA THR A 11 12.76 -25.75 3.21
C THR A 11 11.49 -26.59 3.39
N ARG A 12 11.36 -27.28 4.53
CA ARG A 12 10.12 -27.98 4.93
C ARG A 12 9.06 -27.07 5.56
N GLY A 13 9.33 -25.77 5.71
CA GLY A 13 8.44 -24.80 6.35
C GLY A 13 8.41 -24.86 7.88
N ASP A 14 9.25 -25.69 8.51
CA ASP A 14 9.29 -25.86 9.96
C ASP A 14 10.30 -24.88 10.59
N ARG A 15 9.85 -23.63 10.75
CA ARG A 15 10.64 -22.56 11.39
C ARG A 15 10.94 -22.84 12.87
N ALA A 16 10.09 -23.57 13.57
CA ALA A 16 10.30 -23.87 14.99
C ALA A 16 11.46 -24.86 15.17
N ALA A 17 11.50 -25.91 14.34
CA ALA A 17 12.64 -26.83 14.31
C ALA A 17 13.92 -26.12 13.86
N ALA A 18 13.84 -25.24 12.84
CA ALA A 18 14.99 -24.47 12.38
C ALA A 18 15.61 -23.63 13.52
N LYS A 19 14.79 -22.95 14.33
CA LYS A 19 15.28 -22.17 15.48
C LYS A 19 16.00 -23.05 16.50
N ARG A 20 15.48 -24.24 16.80
CA ARG A 20 16.13 -25.20 17.72
C ARG A 20 17.49 -25.65 17.20
N TYR A 21 17.57 -26.05 15.92
CA TYR A 21 18.84 -26.47 15.31
C TYR A 21 19.89 -25.36 15.30
N VAL A 22 19.48 -24.10 15.07
CA VAL A 22 20.39 -22.95 15.16
C VAL A 22 20.85 -22.71 16.60
N GLN A 23 19.95 -22.79 17.58
CA GLN A 23 20.33 -22.68 18.99
C GLN A 23 21.31 -23.77 19.42
N ASP A 24 21.10 -25.01 18.99
CA ASP A 24 22.01 -26.12 19.27
C ASP A 24 23.38 -25.90 18.60
N ALA A 25 23.39 -25.41 17.35
CA ALA A 25 24.62 -25.07 16.63
C ALA A 25 25.41 -23.97 17.36
N LEU A 26 24.74 -22.92 17.84
CA LEU A 26 25.34 -21.84 18.63
C LEU A 26 25.83 -22.31 20.00
N ARG A 27 25.19 -23.33 20.59
CA ARG A 27 25.62 -23.91 21.87
C ARG A 27 26.93 -24.69 21.73
N VAL A 28 27.13 -25.33 20.57
CA VAL A 28 28.35 -26.08 20.25
C VAL A 28 29.46 -25.14 19.78
N ASN A 29 29.13 -24.18 18.93
CA ASN A 29 30.08 -23.18 18.42
C ASN A 29 29.45 -21.78 18.48
N PRO A 30 29.70 -21.02 19.58
CA PRO A 30 29.14 -19.68 19.74
C PRO A 30 29.79 -18.64 18.82
N ASP A 31 30.88 -18.99 18.12
CA ASP A 31 31.61 -18.09 17.21
C ASP A 31 31.34 -18.46 15.73
N SER A 32 30.36 -19.33 15.47
CA SER A 32 29.93 -19.70 14.12
C SER A 32 29.16 -18.57 13.44
N ILE A 33 29.78 -17.93 12.45
CA ILE A 33 29.16 -16.89 11.62
C ILE A 33 27.88 -17.43 10.94
N ASP A 34 27.95 -18.62 10.32
CA ASP A 34 26.82 -19.21 9.61
C ASP A 34 25.61 -19.46 10.52
N ALA A 35 25.85 -19.89 11.77
CA ALA A 35 24.79 -20.12 12.74
C ALA A 35 24.14 -18.78 13.18
N TRP A 36 24.95 -17.74 13.38
CA TRP A 36 24.43 -16.41 13.70
C TRP A 36 23.69 -15.74 12.54
N GLN A 37 24.17 -15.89 11.30
CA GLN A 37 23.45 -15.42 10.11
C GLN A 37 22.07 -16.08 10.01
N MET A 38 22.02 -17.40 10.20
CA MET A 38 20.76 -18.15 10.22
C MET A 38 19.84 -17.71 11.38
N ALA A 39 20.40 -17.38 12.54
CA ALA A 39 19.63 -16.83 13.67
C ALA A 39 18.97 -15.49 13.30
N VAL A 40 19.68 -14.61 12.57
CA VAL A 40 19.13 -13.32 12.11
C VAL A 40 18.02 -13.53 11.08
N GLU A 41 18.16 -14.49 10.17
CA GLU A 41 17.13 -14.83 9.17
C GLU A 41 15.85 -15.41 9.80
N LEU A 42 16.00 -16.19 10.87
CA LEU A 42 14.88 -16.80 11.59
C LEU A 42 14.20 -15.86 12.59
N ALA A 43 14.88 -14.78 13.00
CA ALA A 43 14.37 -13.86 14.00
C ALA A 43 13.26 -12.95 13.45
N THR A 44 12.16 -12.82 14.20
CA THR A 44 11.11 -11.83 13.89
C THR A 44 11.60 -10.42 14.18
N PRO A 45 11.08 -9.38 13.49
CA PRO A 45 11.41 -8.00 13.80
C PRO A 45 11.23 -7.69 15.30
N GLY A 46 12.22 -7.01 15.89
CA GLY A 46 12.25 -6.65 17.31
C GLY A 46 13.47 -7.19 18.06
N PRO A 47 13.37 -7.37 19.40
CA PRO A 47 14.54 -7.59 20.26
C PRO A 47 15.23 -8.94 20.04
N GLU A 48 14.56 -9.93 19.47
CA GLU A 48 15.17 -11.22 19.11
C GLU A 48 16.21 -11.04 17.99
N ARG A 49 15.87 -10.24 16.97
CA ARG A 49 16.73 -9.99 15.81
C ARG A 49 17.94 -9.13 16.17
N GLU A 50 17.76 -8.15 17.04
CA GLU A 50 18.86 -7.32 17.56
C GLU A 50 19.89 -8.17 18.31
N ARG A 51 19.43 -9.11 19.16
CA ARG A 51 20.32 -10.05 19.86
C ARG A 51 21.08 -10.96 18.90
N ALA A 52 20.39 -11.47 17.87
CA ALA A 52 21.02 -12.30 16.85
C ALA A 52 22.09 -11.53 16.05
N GLN A 53 21.84 -10.26 15.72
CA GLN A 53 22.80 -9.39 15.05
C GLN A 53 24.00 -9.05 15.93
N ALA A 54 23.77 -8.76 17.20
CA ALA A 54 24.86 -8.53 18.15
C ALA A 54 25.74 -9.79 18.31
N GLY A 55 25.14 -10.98 18.28
CA GLY A 55 25.87 -12.25 18.25
C GLY A 55 26.71 -12.42 16.98
N LEU A 56 26.12 -12.14 15.82
CA LEU A 56 26.82 -12.18 14.53
C LEU A 56 28.01 -11.23 14.49
N GLN A 57 27.83 -10.00 14.95
CA GLN A 57 28.89 -8.99 15.00
C GLN A 57 30.06 -9.46 15.85
N ARG A 58 29.79 -10.00 17.05
CA ARG A 58 30.84 -10.54 17.93
C ARG A 58 31.60 -11.71 17.29
N ALA A 59 30.90 -12.58 16.55
CA ALA A 59 31.53 -13.69 15.85
C ALA A 59 32.44 -13.20 14.71
N LEU A 60 32.03 -12.17 13.96
CA LEU A 60 32.83 -11.53 12.91
C LEU A 60 34.09 -10.86 13.48
N ASP A 61 33.92 -10.05 14.54
CA ASP A 61 35.01 -9.33 15.20
C ASP A 61 36.09 -10.31 15.72
N LYS A 62 35.68 -11.43 16.32
CA LYS A 62 36.60 -12.47 16.82
C LYS A 62 37.41 -13.15 15.73
N GLN A 63 36.86 -13.28 14.53
CA GLN A 63 37.57 -13.90 13.41
C GLN A 63 38.51 -12.93 12.69
N GLY A 64 38.66 -11.69 13.20
CA GLY A 64 39.42 -10.64 12.51
C GLY A 64 38.81 -10.26 11.15
N LEU A 65 37.61 -10.79 10.86
CA LEU A 65 36.77 -10.43 9.75
C LEU A 65 36.04 -9.19 10.23
N SER A 66 36.72 -8.05 10.26
CA SER A 66 36.09 -6.77 10.56
C SER A 66 34.84 -6.69 9.71
N ALA A 67 33.68 -6.79 10.37
CA ALA A 67 32.45 -6.54 9.66
C ALA A 67 32.58 -5.13 9.07
N PRO A 68 32.09 -4.88 7.85
CA PRO A 68 31.82 -3.49 7.47
C PRO A 68 31.10 -2.83 8.67
N PRO A 69 31.47 -1.58 9.03
CA PRO A 69 30.96 -0.90 10.23
C PRO A 69 29.48 -1.19 10.31
N PRO A 70 28.97 -1.60 11.50
CA PRO A 70 27.65 -2.20 11.63
C PRO A 70 26.78 -1.39 10.72
N MET A 71 26.33 -2.00 9.60
CA MET A 71 25.37 -1.32 8.77
C MET A 71 24.30 -1.04 9.80
N THR A 72 24.18 0.23 10.19
CA THR A 72 23.04 0.74 10.90
C THR A 72 21.97 0.41 9.89
N MET A 73 21.42 -0.81 10.02
CA MET A 73 20.20 -1.16 9.35
C MET A 73 19.35 0.03 9.72
N PRO A 74 18.94 0.84 8.72
CA PRO A 74 18.16 2.02 9.03
C PRO A 74 17.13 1.50 10.00
N GLN A 75 17.16 2.00 11.25
CA GLN A 75 16.19 1.60 12.28
C GLN A 75 14.90 1.46 11.54
N PRO A 76 14.14 0.34 11.64
CA PRO A 76 12.97 0.12 10.80
C PRO A 76 12.25 1.44 10.87
N VAL A 77 12.35 2.22 9.79
CA VAL A 77 11.80 3.55 9.81
C VAL A 77 10.38 3.13 10.04
N VAL A 78 9.83 3.48 11.20
CA VAL A 78 8.40 3.42 11.37
C VAL A 78 8.02 4.35 10.25
N VAL A 79 7.77 3.78 9.08
CA VAL A 79 7.26 4.46 7.92
C VAL A 79 5.95 4.83 8.55
N GLN A 80 5.93 6.04 9.13
CA GLN A 80 4.73 6.71 9.50
C GLN A 80 4.00 6.61 8.19
N GLN A 81 3.09 5.65 8.10
CA GLN A 81 2.31 5.44 6.90
C GLN A 81 1.58 6.75 6.82
N THR A 82 2.11 7.64 5.99
CA THR A 82 1.72 9.03 5.94
C THR A 82 0.29 8.95 5.49
N THR A 83 -0.63 9.06 6.46
CA THR A 83 -2.05 8.92 6.22
C THR A 83 -2.39 9.87 5.10
N LYS A 84 -2.74 9.31 3.94
CA LYS A 84 -2.95 10.13 2.76
C LYS A 84 -4.33 10.74 2.86
N ASP A 85 -4.36 12.06 3.03
CA ASP A 85 -5.58 12.85 3.16
C ASP A 85 -6.03 13.32 1.77
N TYR A 86 -7.12 12.76 1.27
CA TYR A 86 -7.70 13.11 -0.04
C TYR A 86 -8.60 14.36 -0.03
N LEU A 87 -8.55 15.15 1.04
CA LEU A 87 -9.43 16.32 1.19
C LEU A 87 -9.08 17.42 0.20
N LEU A 88 -7.77 17.68 0.02
CA LEU A 88 -7.30 18.70 -0.90
C LEU A 88 -7.61 18.32 -2.35
N GLU A 89 -7.43 17.05 -2.68
CA GLU A 89 -7.78 16.47 -3.97
C GLU A 89 -9.29 16.63 -4.25
N ALA A 90 -10.15 16.30 -3.28
CA ALA A 90 -11.59 16.48 -3.43
C ALA A 90 -11.97 17.96 -3.70
N VAL A 91 -11.38 18.89 -2.95
CA VAL A 91 -11.57 20.34 -3.15
C VAL A 91 -11.07 20.79 -4.54
N LEU A 92 -9.91 20.30 -4.99
CA LEU A 92 -9.37 20.64 -6.29
C LEU A 92 -10.27 20.13 -7.43
N THR A 93 -10.83 18.92 -7.32
CA THR A 93 -11.84 18.46 -8.30
C THR A 93 -13.11 19.30 -8.28
N ALA A 94 -13.59 19.69 -7.11
CA ALA A 94 -14.77 20.56 -7.01
C ALA A 94 -14.52 21.90 -7.69
N LEU A 95 -13.31 22.48 -7.52
CA LEU A 95 -12.89 23.70 -8.20
C LEU A 95 -12.83 23.52 -9.73
N LEU A 96 -12.27 22.40 -10.21
CA LEU A 96 -12.23 22.09 -11.64
C LEU A 96 -13.63 21.98 -12.26
N TYR A 97 -14.57 21.35 -11.53
CA TYR A 97 -15.96 21.31 -11.94
C TYR A 97 -16.59 22.70 -11.97
N TRP A 98 -16.28 23.55 -11.00
CA TRP A 98 -16.80 24.92 -10.92
C TRP A 98 -16.32 25.82 -12.06
N VAL A 99 -15.05 25.71 -12.46
CA VAL A 99 -14.46 26.52 -13.56
C VAL A 99 -14.95 26.05 -14.95
N GLY A 100 -15.79 25.01 -15.01
CA GLY A 100 -16.34 24.49 -16.26
C GLY A 100 -15.42 23.50 -16.99
N ALA A 101 -14.29 23.11 -16.36
CA ALA A 101 -13.42 22.05 -16.86
C ALA A 101 -13.97 20.67 -16.49
N GLY A 102 -15.25 20.42 -16.78
CA GLY A 102 -16.02 19.25 -16.31
C GLY A 102 -15.35 17.91 -16.62
N ILE A 103 -14.89 17.73 -17.86
CA ILE A 103 -14.21 16.48 -18.29
C ILE A 103 -12.87 16.32 -17.56
N VAL A 104 -12.09 17.39 -17.42
CA VAL A 104 -10.79 17.36 -16.73
C VAL A 104 -10.98 17.03 -15.25
N GLY A 105 -11.96 17.65 -14.60
CA GLY A 105 -12.37 17.33 -13.24
C GLY A 105 -12.80 15.88 -13.09
N LEU A 106 -13.57 15.35 -14.04
CA LEU A 106 -14.02 13.95 -14.01
C LEU A 106 -12.87 12.97 -14.08
N VAL A 107 -11.93 13.19 -15.01
CA VAL A 107 -10.74 12.36 -15.16
C VAL A 107 -9.88 12.41 -13.89
N ALA A 108 -9.63 13.60 -13.35
CA ALA A 108 -8.87 13.75 -12.10
C ALA A 108 -9.53 13.01 -10.92
N ASN A 109 -10.85 13.15 -10.77
CA ASN A 109 -11.61 12.48 -9.71
C ASN A 109 -11.49 10.95 -9.80
N ILE A 110 -11.66 10.38 -11.00
CA ILE A 110 -11.53 8.94 -11.23
C ILE A 110 -10.11 8.44 -10.93
N LEU A 111 -9.07 9.18 -11.36
CA LEU A 111 -7.68 8.82 -11.10
C LEU A 111 -7.37 8.80 -9.61
N TRP A 112 -7.82 9.80 -8.85
CA TRP A 112 -7.63 9.84 -7.40
C TRP A 112 -8.42 8.76 -6.68
N LEU A 113 -9.64 8.45 -7.11
CA LEU A 113 -10.43 7.33 -6.59
C LEU A 113 -9.73 5.99 -6.80
N ASN A 114 -9.15 5.79 -7.99
CA ASN A 114 -8.43 4.57 -8.31
C ASN A 114 -7.14 4.44 -7.46
N GLN A 115 -6.40 5.54 -7.28
CA GLN A 115 -5.25 5.56 -6.37
C GLN A 115 -5.66 5.27 -4.92
N ALA A 116 -6.72 5.89 -4.41
CA ALA A 116 -7.21 5.65 -3.06
C ALA A 116 -7.61 4.18 -2.85
N ASN A 117 -8.26 3.57 -3.85
CA ASN A 117 -8.59 2.14 -3.84
C ASN A 117 -7.34 1.26 -3.82
N ARG A 118 -6.30 1.62 -4.60
CA ARG A 118 -5.04 0.89 -4.63
C ARG A 118 -4.35 0.92 -3.27
N PHE A 119 -4.23 2.09 -2.65
CA PHE A 119 -3.62 2.21 -1.31
C PHE A 119 -4.40 1.46 -0.25
N GLN A 120 -5.73 1.47 -0.32
CA GLN A 120 -6.57 0.68 0.59
C GLN A 120 -6.32 -0.82 0.44
N ARG A 121 -6.10 -1.33 -0.79
CA ARG A 121 -5.74 -2.74 -1.05
C ARG A 121 -4.35 -3.09 -0.55
N GLU A 122 -3.43 -2.12 -0.59
CA GLU A 122 -2.06 -2.27 -0.09
C GLU A 122 -1.95 -2.12 1.45
N GLY A 123 -3.09 -1.95 2.14
CA GLY A 123 -3.14 -1.83 3.60
C GLY A 123 -2.69 -0.46 4.13
N VAL A 124 -2.59 0.55 3.26
CA VAL A 124 -2.28 1.92 3.67
C VAL A 124 -3.57 2.61 4.13
N PRO A 125 -3.61 3.19 5.34
CA PRO A 125 -4.77 3.90 5.83
C PRO A 125 -5.06 5.12 4.95
N VAL A 126 -6.23 5.13 4.32
CA VAL A 126 -6.73 6.25 3.50
C VAL A 126 -7.83 6.98 4.26
N ARG A 127 -7.74 8.30 4.34
CA ARG A 127 -8.73 9.15 5.01
C ARG A 127 -9.49 9.99 3.99
N ASN A 128 -10.75 10.30 4.29
CA ASN A 128 -11.61 11.19 3.48
C ASN A 128 -11.95 10.73 2.05
N LYS A 129 -11.80 9.44 1.72
CA LYS A 129 -12.26 8.85 0.43
C LYS A 129 -13.73 9.15 0.12
N GLY A 130 -14.57 9.23 1.15
CA GLY A 130 -16.00 9.55 1.01
C GLY A 130 -16.26 10.95 0.45
N CYS A 131 -15.38 11.92 0.70
CA CYS A 131 -15.51 13.28 0.17
C CYS A 131 -15.33 13.27 -1.35
N LEU A 132 -14.33 12.54 -1.84
CA LEU A 132 -14.06 12.38 -3.26
C LEU A 132 -15.23 11.70 -4.00
N GLN A 133 -15.82 10.65 -3.39
CA GLN A 133 -17.04 10.01 -3.92
C GLN A 133 -18.24 10.95 -3.93
N ALA A 134 -18.46 11.71 -2.85
CA ALA A 134 -19.58 12.65 -2.76
C ALA A 134 -19.51 13.70 -3.88
N VAL A 135 -18.33 14.30 -4.10
CA VAL A 135 -18.12 15.28 -5.17
C VAL A 135 -18.41 14.68 -6.55
N LEU A 136 -17.98 13.43 -6.79
CA LEU A 136 -18.27 12.73 -8.04
C LEU A 136 -19.77 12.49 -8.25
N TYR A 137 -20.47 11.96 -7.24
CA TYR A 137 -21.90 11.66 -7.34
C TYR A 137 -22.74 12.92 -7.53
N VAL A 138 -22.43 13.99 -6.79
CA VAL A 138 -23.11 15.27 -6.92
C VAL A 138 -22.95 15.79 -8.36
N HIS A 139 -21.73 15.76 -8.91
CA HIS A 139 -21.49 16.23 -10.28
C HIS A 139 -22.21 15.38 -11.33
N LEU A 140 -22.17 14.04 -11.20
CA LEU A 140 -22.91 13.14 -12.10
C LEU A 140 -24.42 13.35 -12.02
N ALA A 141 -24.97 13.61 -10.84
CA ALA A 141 -26.38 13.93 -10.67
C ALA A 141 -26.75 15.23 -11.40
N PHE A 142 -25.92 16.28 -11.30
CA PHE A 142 -26.14 17.52 -12.05
C PHE A 142 -26.10 17.31 -13.57
N ILE A 143 -25.15 16.51 -14.07
CA ILE A 143 -25.10 16.16 -15.50
C ILE A 143 -26.38 15.41 -15.91
N ALA A 144 -26.79 14.41 -15.15
CA ALA A 144 -27.98 13.62 -15.45
C ALA A 144 -29.25 14.48 -15.47
N ILE A 145 -29.41 15.38 -14.49
CA ILE A 145 -30.52 16.34 -14.44
C ILE A 145 -30.45 17.29 -15.64
N GLY A 146 -29.27 17.83 -15.97
CA GLY A 146 -29.09 18.71 -17.11
C GLY A 146 -29.46 18.04 -18.44
N VAL A 147 -29.01 16.80 -18.65
CA VAL A 147 -29.36 16.00 -19.84
C VAL A 147 -30.85 15.73 -19.89
N LEU A 148 -31.45 15.29 -18.78
CA LEU A 148 -32.89 15.02 -18.73
C LEU A 148 -33.71 16.29 -19.00
N THR A 149 -33.28 17.43 -18.47
CA THR A 149 -33.93 18.73 -18.70
C THR A 149 -33.82 19.16 -20.16
N LEU A 150 -32.65 19.00 -20.78
CA LEU A 150 -32.45 19.27 -22.20
C LEU A 150 -33.32 18.34 -23.07
N CYS A 151 -33.38 17.05 -22.75
CA CYS A 151 -34.26 16.10 -23.43
C CYS A 151 -35.73 16.53 -23.34
N VAL A 152 -36.20 16.91 -22.16
CA VAL A 152 -37.58 17.38 -21.95
C VAL A 152 -37.86 18.66 -22.76
N LEU A 153 -36.95 19.65 -22.72
CA LEU A 153 -37.16 20.95 -23.36
C LEU A 153 -36.99 20.92 -24.88
N VAL A 154 -36.15 20.04 -25.42
CA VAL A 154 -35.84 20.00 -26.86
C VAL A 154 -36.60 18.87 -27.55
N LEU A 155 -36.58 17.66 -27.00
CA LEU A 155 -37.17 16.51 -27.69
C LEU A 155 -38.69 16.54 -27.63
N ILE A 156 -39.30 16.94 -26.50
CA ILE A 156 -40.76 16.92 -26.38
C ILE A 156 -41.42 17.90 -27.37
N PRO A 157 -41.00 19.17 -27.48
CA PRO A 157 -41.60 20.07 -28.47
C PRO A 157 -41.34 19.62 -29.91
N LEU A 158 -40.18 19.04 -30.19
CA LEU A 158 -39.85 18.51 -31.50
C LEU A 158 -40.76 17.32 -31.86
N LEU A 159 -41.03 16.44 -30.90
CA LEU A 159 -41.93 15.30 -31.07
C LEU A 159 -43.39 15.74 -31.25
N LEU A 160 -43.84 16.71 -30.47
CA LEU A 160 -45.17 17.32 -30.61
C LEU A 160 -45.33 18.06 -31.95
N GLY A 161 -44.31 18.77 -32.40
CA GLY A 161 -44.30 19.45 -33.69
C GLY A 161 -44.38 18.47 -34.87
N VAL A 162 -43.63 17.37 -34.82
CA VAL A 162 -43.67 16.31 -35.85
C VAL A 162 -45.05 15.62 -35.89
N LEU A 163 -45.63 15.31 -34.73
CA LEU A 163 -46.98 14.72 -34.66
C LEU A 163 -48.06 15.69 -35.19
N GLY A 164 -47.95 16.98 -34.89
CA GLY A 164 -48.86 18.00 -35.41
C GLY A 164 -48.77 18.16 -36.93
N ALA A 165 -47.58 18.09 -37.51
CA ALA A 165 -47.36 18.18 -38.95
C ALA A 165 -47.87 16.94 -39.72
N ALA A 166 -47.94 15.77 -39.08
CA ALA A 166 -48.45 14.55 -39.70
C ALA A 166 -49.99 14.43 -39.69
N ALA A 167 -50.67 15.29 -38.91
CA ALA A 167 -52.12 15.22 -38.70
C ALA A 167 -52.93 16.28 -39.50
N GLY A 168 -52.25 17.21 -40.19
CA GLY A 168 -52.86 18.23 -41.05
C GLY A 168 -52.56 18.00 -42.52
#